data_AF-A0A1H6SXC8-F1
#
_entry.id   AF-A0A1H6SXC8-F1
#
_cell.length_a   1.000
_cell.length_b   1.000
_cell.length_c   1.000
_cell.angle_alpha   90.00
_cell.angle_beta   90.00
_cell.angle_gamma   90.00
#
_symmetry.space_group_name_H-M   'P 1'
#
loop_
_entity.id
_entity.type
_entity.pdbx_description
1 polymer ?
#
loop_
_entity_poly.entity_id
_entity_poly.type
_entity_poly.pdbx_seq_one_letter_code
_entity_poly.pdbx_strand_id
1 'polypeptide(L)'
;MAINYNEKTQEFHLYNDEISYVFTILKNNQLGQLYFGKRIRHRESFSHMLQLRGCVLAPHTFKDDLNFSLEVIKQEYPAYGTGDYRSPAYQLTMENGSRITNYEYKSHEIYKGKKELQGLPATYGEKSDVTTLSIRMFDDQIHSDMIISYHIFEEHPVITRDIKFVNKGSEKLVIERAMSTSMDFYDSDFEMVQLDGAWSRERHVNKRKLQNGIQSVGSRRGEVVPHTIHLSH
;
A
#
# COMPACT_ATOMS: atom_id res chain seq x y z
N MET A 1 21.52 6.99 6.73
CA MET A 1 20.79 6.60 5.50
C MET A 1 19.43 6.11 5.93
N ALA A 2 18.35 6.77 5.52
CA ALA A 2 17.00 6.47 6.01
C ALA A 2 16.31 5.27 5.31
N ILE A 3 16.87 4.78 4.20
CA ILE A 3 16.33 3.62 3.48
C ILE A 3 17.48 2.64 3.22
N ASN A 4 17.26 1.38 3.56
CA ASN A 4 18.16 0.27 3.25
C ASN A 4 17.41 -0.77 2.42
N TYR A 5 18.01 -1.22 1.33
CA TYR A 5 17.57 -2.37 0.57
C TYR A 5 18.59 -3.49 0.72
N ASN A 6 18.14 -4.67 1.13
CA ASN A 6 18.98 -5.85 1.20
C ASN A 6 18.78 -6.70 -0.05
N GLU A 7 19.78 -6.76 -0.92
CA GLU A 7 19.72 -7.52 -2.17
C GLU A 7 19.56 -9.03 -1.97
N LYS A 8 20.09 -9.60 -0.87
CA LYS A 8 20.04 -11.04 -0.60
C LYS A 8 18.66 -11.48 -0.16
N THR A 9 18.01 -10.67 0.68
CA THR A 9 16.69 -10.99 1.24
C THR A 9 15.54 -10.29 0.51
N GLN A 10 15.86 -9.35 -0.38
CA GLN A 10 14.90 -8.53 -1.12
C GLN A 10 13.98 -7.70 -0.22
N GLU A 11 14.51 -7.28 0.93
CA GLU A 11 13.78 -6.52 1.96
C GLU A 11 14.13 -5.03 1.88
N PHE A 12 13.11 -4.19 2.03
CA PHE A 12 13.23 -2.75 2.17
C PHE A 12 12.98 -2.34 3.62
N HIS A 13 13.89 -1.56 4.19
CA HIS A 13 13.75 -0.99 5.53
C HIS A 13 13.88 0.53 5.47
N LEU A 14 12.74 1.22 5.61
CA LEU A 14 12.65 2.66 5.73
C LEU A 14 12.59 3.02 7.20
N TYR A 15 13.40 3.97 7.64
CA TYR A 15 13.48 4.34 9.04
C TYR A 15 14.07 5.73 9.31
N ASN A 16 13.72 6.26 10.48
CA ASN A 16 14.41 7.35 11.14
C ASN A 16 14.63 6.99 12.62
N ASP A 17 14.74 7.97 13.51
CA ASP A 17 14.98 7.71 14.93
C ASP A 17 13.73 7.21 15.67
N GLU A 18 12.53 7.39 15.11
CA GLU A 18 11.25 7.12 15.77
C GLU A 18 10.49 5.92 15.19
N ILE A 19 10.51 5.76 13.86
CA ILE A 19 9.71 4.76 13.15
C ILE A 19 10.55 3.86 12.25
N SER A 20 10.01 2.66 12.01
CA SER A 20 10.49 1.71 11.01
C SER A 20 9.31 1.20 10.19
N TYR A 21 9.50 1.12 8.87
CA TYR A 21 8.59 0.52 7.91
C TYR A 21 9.39 -0.52 7.11
N VAL A 22 8.93 -1.76 7.10
CA VAL A 22 9.65 -2.89 6.51
C VAL A 22 8.71 -3.71 5.65
N PHE A 23 9.11 -3.96 4.41
CA PHE A 23 8.39 -4.83 3.48
C PHE A 23 9.40 -5.59 2.62
N THR A 24 8.93 -6.60 1.90
CA THR A 24 9.76 -7.50 1.10
C THR A 24 9.15 -7.76 -0.27
N ILE A 25 9.99 -8.14 -1.23
CA ILE A 25 9.54 -8.78 -2.46
C ILE A 25 9.19 -10.23 -2.12
N LEU A 26 7.98 -10.66 -2.51
CA LEU A 26 7.45 -12.00 -2.28
C LEU A 26 7.87 -12.93 -3.42
N LYS A 27 7.66 -14.24 -3.20
CA LYS A 27 7.95 -15.31 -4.18
C LYS A 27 7.26 -15.11 -5.55
N ASN A 28 6.10 -14.45 -5.59
CA ASN A 28 5.38 -14.10 -6.82
C ASN A 28 5.77 -12.71 -7.37
N ASN A 29 6.89 -12.14 -6.93
CA ASN A 29 7.38 -10.81 -7.27
C ASN A 29 6.44 -9.65 -6.88
N GLN A 30 5.41 -9.88 -6.07
CA GLN A 30 4.62 -8.80 -5.48
C GLN A 30 5.25 -8.29 -4.18
N LEU A 31 4.75 -7.17 -3.64
CA LEU A 31 5.29 -6.58 -2.41
C LEU A 31 4.46 -6.99 -1.19
N GLY A 32 5.14 -7.59 -0.21
CA GLY A 32 4.55 -8.05 1.05
C GLY A 32 4.96 -7.19 2.23
N GLN A 33 3.98 -6.72 2.99
CA GLN A 33 4.17 -5.86 4.16
C GLN A 33 4.63 -6.68 5.36
N LEU A 34 5.72 -6.30 6.02
CA LEU A 34 6.24 -7.02 7.19
C LEU A 34 5.91 -6.29 8.49
N TYR A 35 6.23 -5.00 8.56
CA TYR A 35 6.16 -4.23 9.80
C TYR A 35 6.00 -2.73 9.56
N PHE A 36 5.22 -2.08 10.43
CA PHE A 36 5.25 -0.65 10.65
C PHE A 36 5.05 -0.37 12.13
N GLY A 37 5.82 0.57 12.65
CA GLY A 37 5.66 1.04 14.02
C GLY A 37 6.94 1.64 14.56
N LYS A 38 7.15 1.49 15.86
CA LYS A 38 8.35 1.98 16.56
C LYS A 38 9.63 1.52 15.86
N ARG A 39 10.62 2.40 15.84
CA ARG A 39 11.97 2.13 15.32
C ARG A 39 12.51 0.80 15.84
N ILE A 40 12.87 -0.08 14.90
CA ILE A 40 13.57 -1.34 15.17
C ILE A 40 15.00 -1.27 14.65
N ARG A 41 15.92 -1.96 15.34
CA ARG A 41 17.31 -2.06 14.90
C ARG A 41 17.38 -2.82 13.57
N HIS A 42 18.11 -2.27 12.60
CA HIS A 42 18.35 -2.96 11.34
C HIS A 42 19.10 -4.28 11.57
N ARG A 43 18.70 -5.32 10.83
CA ARG A 43 19.26 -6.67 10.85
C ARG A 43 19.52 -7.12 9.42
N GLU A 44 20.26 -8.22 9.28
CA GLU A 44 20.48 -8.86 7.98
C GLU A 44 19.21 -9.42 7.35
N SER A 45 18.19 -9.77 8.13
CA SER A 45 16.91 -10.19 7.60
C SER A 45 15.74 -9.92 8.54
N PHE A 46 14.59 -9.59 7.96
CA PHE A 46 13.29 -9.50 8.60
C PHE A 46 12.32 -10.61 8.17
N SER A 47 12.78 -11.60 7.39
CA SER A 47 12.00 -12.75 6.90
C SER A 47 11.19 -13.48 7.97
N HIS A 48 11.66 -13.53 9.22
CA HIS A 48 10.93 -14.10 10.35
C HIS A 48 9.60 -13.38 10.68
N MET A 49 9.42 -12.15 10.19
CA MET A 49 8.17 -11.41 10.29
C MET A 49 7.18 -11.83 9.20
N LEU A 50 7.64 -12.41 8.09
CA LEU A 50 6.73 -12.90 7.06
C LEU A 50 5.97 -14.13 7.58
N GLN A 51 4.66 -13.98 7.74
CA GLN A 51 3.79 -15.08 8.13
C GLN A 51 3.16 -15.70 6.90
N LEU A 52 3.64 -16.88 6.52
CA LEU A 52 3.01 -17.74 5.51
C LEU A 52 2.22 -18.82 6.25
N ARG A 53 0.92 -18.90 5.97
CA ARG A 53 0.05 -19.88 6.60
C ARG A 53 -1.00 -20.34 5.62
N GLY A 54 -1.06 -21.65 5.41
CA GLY A 54 -2.19 -22.27 4.74
C GLY A 54 -3.47 -22.04 5.55
N CYS A 55 -4.49 -21.53 4.87
CA CYS A 55 -5.83 -21.36 5.43
C CYS A 55 -6.82 -22.20 4.63
N VAL A 56 -7.75 -22.85 5.32
CA VAL A 56 -8.77 -23.67 4.65
C VAL A 56 -9.63 -22.76 3.78
N LEU A 57 -9.88 -23.17 2.54
CA LEU A 57 -10.61 -22.41 1.49
C LEU A 57 -9.88 -21.19 0.91
N ALA A 58 -8.72 -20.80 1.43
CA ALA A 58 -7.95 -19.73 0.82
C ALA A 58 -7.28 -20.24 -0.47
N PRO A 59 -7.40 -19.53 -1.60
CA PRO A 59 -6.79 -19.94 -2.86
C PRO A 59 -5.27 -19.79 -2.77
N HIS A 60 -4.55 -20.72 -3.37
CA HIS A 60 -3.10 -20.73 -3.40
C HIS A 60 -2.60 -20.25 -4.76
N THR A 61 -1.57 -19.39 -4.75
CA THR A 61 -0.99 -18.87 -6.01
C THR A 61 -0.16 -19.93 -6.73
N PHE A 62 0.50 -20.81 -5.98
CA PHE A 62 1.35 -21.88 -6.53
C PHE A 62 0.75 -23.24 -6.22
N LYS A 63 0.75 -24.13 -7.23
CA LYS A 63 0.19 -25.48 -7.12
C LYS A 63 0.81 -26.31 -5.98
N ASP A 64 2.12 -26.16 -5.77
CA ASP A 64 2.89 -26.98 -4.82
C ASP A 64 3.18 -26.24 -3.50
N ASP A 65 2.55 -25.09 -3.25
CA ASP A 65 2.78 -24.27 -2.05
C ASP A 65 1.45 -23.83 -1.42
N LEU A 66 0.94 -24.70 -0.53
CA LEU A 66 -0.32 -24.45 0.19
C LEU A 66 -0.22 -23.33 1.23
N ASN A 67 0.98 -22.81 1.52
CA ASN A 67 1.15 -21.73 2.48
C ASN A 67 1.16 -20.34 1.84
N PHE A 68 1.27 -20.27 0.50
CA PHE A 68 1.28 -19.02 -0.23
C PHE A 68 -0.12 -18.66 -0.73
N SER A 69 -0.82 -17.80 0.01
CA SER A 69 -2.11 -17.26 -0.37
C SER A 69 -2.15 -15.75 -0.17
N LEU A 70 -2.50 -15.01 -1.24
CA LEU A 70 -2.64 -13.56 -1.17
C LEU A 70 -3.80 -13.11 -0.27
N GLU A 71 -4.77 -13.98 0.00
CA GLU A 71 -5.85 -13.69 0.97
C GLU A 71 -5.33 -13.51 2.40
N VAL A 72 -4.26 -14.23 2.75
CA VAL A 72 -3.71 -14.26 4.12
C VAL A 72 -2.45 -13.39 4.23
N ILE A 73 -1.64 -13.33 3.16
CA ILE A 73 -0.40 -12.56 3.15
C ILE A 73 -0.71 -11.07 3.18
N LYS A 74 0.00 -10.35 4.05
CA LYS A 74 -0.05 -8.90 4.14
C LYS A 74 0.63 -8.27 2.92
N GLN A 75 -0.07 -7.38 2.23
CA GLN A 75 0.40 -6.79 0.96
C GLN A 75 0.59 -5.28 1.08
N GLU A 76 1.54 -4.74 0.31
CA GLU A 76 1.75 -3.29 0.22
C GLU A 76 0.64 -2.58 -0.56
N TYR A 77 0.20 -3.21 -1.65
CA TYR A 77 -0.74 -2.60 -2.59
C TYR A 77 -1.58 -3.67 -3.32
N PRO A 78 -2.55 -4.29 -2.62
CA PRO A 78 -3.29 -5.46 -3.11
C PRO A 78 -4.23 -5.12 -4.28
N ALA A 79 -4.39 -6.11 -5.17
CA ALA A 79 -5.36 -6.12 -6.26
C ALA A 79 -6.50 -7.12 -5.95
N TYR A 80 -7.63 -6.98 -6.63
CA TYR A 80 -8.70 -7.99 -6.59
C TYR A 80 -8.60 -8.93 -7.79
N GLY A 81 -8.91 -10.21 -7.57
CA GLY A 81 -9.09 -11.21 -8.64
C GLY A 81 -7.94 -12.21 -8.82
N THR A 82 -6.86 -12.10 -8.05
CA THR A 82 -5.70 -13.03 -8.05
C THR A 82 -5.64 -13.94 -6.83
N GLY A 83 -6.79 -14.15 -6.18
CA GLY A 83 -6.92 -14.99 -4.98
C GLY A 83 -6.98 -14.21 -3.67
N ASP A 84 -6.89 -12.88 -3.69
CA ASP A 84 -7.26 -12.05 -2.54
C ASP A 84 -8.70 -11.54 -2.69
N TYR A 85 -9.54 -11.86 -1.69
CA TYR A 85 -10.94 -11.45 -1.63
C TYR A 85 -11.19 -10.21 -0.75
N ARG A 86 -10.13 -9.66 -0.13
CA ARG A 86 -10.21 -8.42 0.66
C ARG A 86 -10.40 -7.20 -0.24
N SER A 87 -10.62 -6.04 0.38
CA SER A 87 -10.78 -4.79 -0.36
C SER A 87 -9.48 -4.40 -1.08
N PRO A 88 -9.47 -4.23 -2.41
CA PRO A 88 -8.25 -3.93 -3.13
C PRO A 88 -7.82 -2.47 -2.96
N ALA A 89 -6.53 -2.21 -3.10
CA ALA A 89 -5.98 -0.86 -3.16
C ALA A 89 -6.22 -0.21 -4.54
N TYR A 90 -6.27 -1.01 -5.60
CA TYR A 90 -6.54 -0.54 -6.95
C TYR A 90 -7.37 -1.54 -7.75
N GLN A 91 -8.01 -1.05 -8.82
CA GLN A 91 -8.70 -1.88 -9.79
C GLN A 91 -8.66 -1.20 -11.15
N LEU A 92 -8.24 -1.94 -12.16
CA LEU A 92 -8.20 -1.52 -13.56
C LEU A 92 -9.20 -2.36 -14.36
N THR A 93 -9.86 -1.75 -15.34
CA THR A 93 -10.69 -2.44 -16.33
C THR A 93 -10.04 -2.30 -17.71
N MET A 94 -9.80 -3.44 -18.37
CA MET A 94 -9.30 -3.53 -19.75
C MET A 94 -10.46 -3.39 -20.77
N GLU A 95 -10.14 -3.17 -22.05
CA GLU A 95 -11.16 -3.06 -23.11
C GLU A 95 -12.04 -4.31 -23.25
N ASN A 96 -11.48 -5.50 -23.01
CA ASN A 96 -12.22 -6.76 -23.03
C ASN A 96 -13.12 -6.98 -21.79
N GLY A 97 -13.17 -6.01 -20.86
CA GLY A 97 -13.95 -6.09 -19.62
C GLY A 97 -13.28 -6.87 -18.48
N SER A 98 -12.11 -7.46 -18.71
CA SER A 98 -11.31 -8.09 -17.66
C SER A 98 -10.86 -7.06 -16.63
N ARG A 99 -10.67 -7.52 -15.40
CA ARG A 99 -10.19 -6.72 -14.25
C ARG A 99 -8.97 -7.33 -13.56
N ILE A 100 -8.44 -8.41 -14.12
CA ILE A 100 -7.32 -9.15 -13.53
C ILE A 100 -6.03 -8.42 -13.89
N THR A 101 -5.22 -8.13 -12.89
CA THR A 101 -3.89 -7.55 -13.08
C THR A 101 -2.88 -8.35 -12.27
N ASN A 102 -1.66 -8.45 -12.76
CA ASN A 102 -0.55 -9.12 -12.10
C ASN A 102 0.72 -8.25 -12.23
N TYR A 103 0.76 -7.19 -11.42
CA TYR A 103 1.94 -6.33 -11.36
C TYR A 103 3.05 -6.99 -10.56
N GLU A 104 4.19 -7.18 -11.20
CA GLU A 104 5.39 -7.79 -10.61
C GLU A 104 6.52 -6.77 -10.49
N TYR A 105 7.30 -6.88 -9.43
CA TYR A 105 8.47 -6.06 -9.18
C TYR A 105 9.44 -6.16 -10.36
N LYS A 106 9.90 -5.01 -10.87
CA LYS A 106 10.93 -4.94 -11.90
C LYS A 106 12.18 -4.21 -11.44
N SER A 107 12.04 -3.09 -10.72
CA SER A 107 13.19 -2.30 -10.26
C SER A 107 12.79 -1.35 -9.14
N HIS A 108 13.79 -0.77 -8.47
CA HIS A 108 13.59 0.37 -7.57
C HIS A 108 14.69 1.42 -7.73
N GLU A 109 14.43 2.62 -7.24
CA GLU A 109 15.39 3.72 -7.14
C GLU A 109 15.29 4.31 -5.73
N ILE A 110 16.43 4.49 -5.05
CA ILE A 110 16.51 5.22 -3.78
C ILE A 110 17.28 6.51 -4.02
N TYR A 111 16.68 7.65 -3.68
CA TYR A 111 17.29 8.96 -3.90
C TYR A 111 16.91 9.96 -2.81
N LYS A 112 17.71 11.01 -2.69
CA LYS A 112 17.48 12.12 -1.75
C LYS A 112 16.50 13.15 -2.32
N GLY A 113 15.68 13.70 -1.45
CA GLY A 113 14.62 14.66 -1.75
C GLY A 113 13.35 13.98 -2.23
N LYS A 114 12.32 14.78 -2.51
CA LYS A 114 11.01 14.34 -2.98
C LYS A 114 10.62 15.08 -4.25
N LYS A 115 10.24 14.33 -5.30
CA LYS A 115 9.74 14.91 -6.55
C LYS A 115 8.33 15.48 -6.35
N GLU A 116 8.01 16.55 -7.07
CA GLU A 116 6.67 17.13 -7.09
C GLU A 116 5.67 16.22 -7.82
N LEU A 117 4.41 16.30 -7.40
CA LEU A 117 3.31 15.62 -8.08
C LEU A 117 2.64 16.61 -9.04
N GLN A 118 2.76 16.37 -10.34
CA GLN A 118 2.26 17.28 -11.36
C GLN A 118 0.76 17.52 -11.21
N GLY A 119 0.37 18.78 -10.99
CA GLY A 119 -1.03 19.18 -10.87
C GLY A 119 -1.71 18.79 -9.55
N LEU A 120 -0.97 18.28 -8.56
CA LEU A 120 -1.51 17.88 -7.26
C LEU A 120 -0.72 18.53 -6.12
N PRO A 121 -1.40 18.93 -5.02
CA PRO A 121 -0.69 19.33 -3.81
C PRO A 121 0.04 18.12 -3.22
N ALA A 122 1.26 18.34 -2.72
CA ALA A 122 2.05 17.30 -2.07
C ALA A 122 2.90 17.89 -0.95
N THR A 123 3.28 17.05 0.01
CA THR A 123 4.39 17.39 0.91
C THR A 123 5.66 17.62 0.10
N TYR A 124 6.48 18.54 0.58
CA TYR A 124 7.78 18.90 0.00
C TYR A 124 8.87 18.63 1.03
N GLY A 125 10.10 18.49 0.54
CA GLY A 125 11.28 18.33 1.38
C GLY A 125 12.53 18.41 0.51
N GLU A 126 13.54 19.11 1.00
CA GLU A 126 14.81 19.22 0.29
C GLU A 126 15.57 17.89 0.33
N LYS A 127 16.71 17.83 -0.40
CA LYS A 127 17.55 16.62 -0.45
C LYS A 127 18.11 16.22 0.92
N SER A 128 18.20 17.16 1.87
CA SER A 128 18.63 16.90 3.25
C SER A 128 17.57 16.19 4.08
N ASP A 129 16.28 16.46 3.82
CA ASP A 129 15.22 16.21 4.81
C ASP A 129 14.45 14.92 4.52
N VAL A 130 14.45 14.50 3.25
CA VAL A 130 13.63 13.39 2.77
C VAL A 130 14.49 12.41 1.99
N THR A 131 14.30 11.12 2.23
CA THR A 131 14.77 10.06 1.33
C THR A 131 13.56 9.38 0.69
N THR A 132 13.61 9.19 -0.62
CA THR A 132 12.56 8.57 -1.42
C THR A 132 12.99 7.21 -1.93
N LEU A 133 12.09 6.24 -1.85
CA LEU A 133 12.15 4.95 -2.52
C LEU A 133 11.03 4.90 -3.57
N SER A 134 11.38 4.71 -4.83
CA SER A 134 10.44 4.54 -5.94
C SER A 134 10.56 3.13 -6.47
N ILE A 135 9.50 2.33 -6.35
CA ILE A 135 9.45 0.95 -6.85
C ILE A 135 8.63 0.90 -8.13
N ARG A 136 9.18 0.29 -9.18
CA ARG A 136 8.51 0.03 -10.44
C ARG A 136 8.01 -1.41 -10.47
N MET A 137 6.70 -1.55 -10.46
CA MET A 137 6.00 -2.79 -10.77
C MET A 137 5.54 -2.76 -12.23
N PHE A 138 5.46 -3.90 -12.90
CA PHE A 138 5.01 -4.00 -14.28
C PHE A 138 4.10 -5.20 -14.47
N ASP A 139 3.01 -5.00 -15.20
CA ASP A 139 2.15 -6.07 -15.69
C ASP A 139 2.46 -6.31 -17.17
N ASP A 140 3.00 -7.51 -17.46
CA ASP A 140 3.42 -7.91 -18.79
C ASP A 140 2.24 -8.11 -19.76
N GLN A 141 1.03 -8.44 -19.29
CA GLN A 141 -0.12 -8.69 -20.17
C GLN A 141 -0.74 -7.40 -20.68
N ILE A 142 -0.89 -6.40 -19.81
CA ILE A 142 -1.52 -5.10 -20.17
C ILE A 142 -0.50 -4.02 -20.50
N HIS A 143 0.80 -4.34 -20.45
CA HIS A 143 1.90 -3.41 -20.68
C HIS A 143 1.75 -2.11 -19.87
N SER A 144 1.59 -2.23 -18.56
CA SER A 144 1.38 -1.07 -17.69
C SER A 144 2.39 -1.07 -16.54
N ASP A 145 2.95 0.11 -16.25
CA ASP A 145 3.77 0.32 -15.04
C ASP A 145 2.89 0.81 -13.90
N MET A 146 3.18 0.33 -12.70
CA MET A 146 2.74 0.93 -11.44
C MET A 146 3.98 1.34 -10.66
N ILE A 147 4.10 2.63 -10.38
CA ILE A 147 5.19 3.20 -9.60
C ILE A 147 4.66 3.51 -8.21
N ILE A 148 5.26 2.91 -7.20
CA ILE A 148 4.93 3.12 -5.79
C ILE A 148 6.07 3.91 -5.15
N SER A 149 5.79 5.14 -4.74
CA SER A 149 6.78 6.03 -4.11
C SER A 149 6.56 6.09 -2.61
N TYR A 150 7.60 5.83 -1.83
CA TYR A 150 7.64 6.03 -0.38
C TYR A 150 8.61 7.16 -0.07
N HIS A 151 8.19 8.13 0.74
CA HIS A 151 9.04 9.24 1.16
C HIS A 151 9.11 9.25 2.68
N ILE A 152 10.29 9.03 3.23
CA ILE A 152 10.51 9.12 4.67
C ILE A 152 11.19 10.44 5.01
N PHE A 153 10.59 11.16 5.96
CA PHE A 153 11.14 12.38 6.53
C PHE A 153 12.13 12.00 7.64
N GLU A 154 13.36 12.47 7.55
CA GLU A 154 14.44 12.00 8.43
C GLU A 154 14.31 12.55 9.84
N GLU A 155 13.72 13.74 10.00
CA GLU A 155 13.55 14.42 11.30
C GLU A 155 12.14 14.29 11.89
N HIS A 156 11.22 13.63 11.18
CA HIS A 156 9.82 13.51 11.60
C HIS A 156 9.32 12.09 11.41
N PRO A 157 8.49 11.54 12.31
CA PRO A 157 7.92 10.19 12.21
C PRO A 157 6.84 10.10 11.12
N VAL A 158 7.20 10.45 9.89
CA VAL A 158 6.29 10.62 8.75
C VAL A 158 6.82 9.84 7.56
N ILE A 159 5.95 8.99 7.02
CA ILE A 159 6.11 8.39 5.70
C ILE A 159 4.92 8.83 4.85
N THR A 160 5.19 9.40 3.68
CA THR A 160 4.15 9.67 2.68
C THR A 160 4.27 8.71 1.51
N ARG A 161 3.14 8.35 0.90
CA ARG A 161 3.07 7.40 -0.21
C ARG A 161 2.23 7.94 -1.35
N ASP A 162 2.69 7.73 -2.58
CA ASP A 162 1.92 7.99 -3.80
C ASP A 162 2.09 6.86 -4.81
N ILE A 163 1.12 6.80 -5.73
CA ILE A 163 1.01 5.74 -6.74
C ILE A 163 0.82 6.41 -8.10
N LYS A 164 1.60 5.98 -9.08
CA LYS A 164 1.48 6.43 -10.48
C LYS A 164 1.33 5.22 -11.39
N PHE A 165 0.21 5.17 -12.11
CA PHE A 165 0.00 4.23 -13.20
C PHE A 165 0.46 4.85 -14.52
N VAL A 166 1.19 4.09 -15.34
CA VAL A 166 1.62 4.50 -16.67
C VAL A 166 1.25 3.40 -17.66
N ASN A 167 0.23 3.66 -18.47
CA ASN A 167 -0.12 2.78 -19.57
C ASN A 167 0.94 2.90 -20.68
N LYS A 168 1.66 1.81 -20.97
CA LYS A 168 2.62 1.70 -22.08
C LYS A 168 2.09 0.81 -23.21
N GLY A 169 0.92 0.21 -23.03
CA GLY A 169 0.23 -0.58 -24.03
C GLY A 169 -0.52 0.29 -25.03
N SER A 170 -1.07 -0.38 -26.05
CA SER A 170 -1.95 0.25 -27.04
C SER A 170 -3.42 0.25 -26.63
N GLU A 171 -3.82 -0.64 -25.72
CA GLU A 171 -5.20 -0.78 -25.26
C GLU A 171 -5.54 0.23 -24.18
N LYS A 172 -6.80 0.67 -24.13
CA LYS A 172 -7.30 1.54 -23.08
C LYS A 172 -7.39 0.80 -21.74
N LEU A 173 -6.89 1.46 -20.70
CA LEU A 173 -7.07 1.05 -19.31
C LEU A 173 -7.92 2.08 -18.57
N VAL A 174 -8.95 1.61 -17.87
CA VAL A 174 -9.82 2.43 -17.02
C VAL A 174 -9.46 2.19 -15.57
N ILE A 175 -9.17 3.24 -14.81
CA ILE A 175 -8.93 3.16 -13.37
C ILE A 175 -10.29 3.25 -12.66
N GLU A 176 -10.76 2.13 -12.11
CA GLU A 176 -11.99 2.08 -11.31
C GLU A 176 -11.73 2.49 -9.87
N ARG A 177 -10.52 2.18 -9.37
CA ARG A 177 -10.06 2.49 -8.02
C ARG A 177 -8.56 2.69 -8.01
N ALA A 178 -8.10 3.71 -7.30
CA ALA A 178 -6.69 3.96 -7.01
C ALA A 178 -6.55 4.66 -5.65
N MET A 179 -6.26 3.88 -4.61
CA MET A 179 -5.99 4.40 -3.27
C MET A 179 -4.54 4.88 -3.17
N SER A 180 -4.24 5.92 -2.40
CA SER A 180 -2.84 6.33 -2.19
C SER A 180 -2.09 5.37 -1.25
N THR A 181 -2.83 4.69 -0.38
CA THR A 181 -2.27 3.74 0.59
C THR A 181 -3.20 2.57 0.88
N SER A 182 -2.60 1.46 1.33
CA SER A 182 -3.19 0.23 1.83
C SER A 182 -2.21 -0.32 2.86
N MET A 183 -2.74 -0.78 3.98
CA MET A 183 -1.92 -1.20 5.10
C MET A 183 -2.56 -2.37 5.82
N ASP A 184 -1.85 -3.48 5.82
CA ASP A 184 -2.27 -4.71 6.48
C ASP A 184 -1.59 -4.86 7.85
N PHE A 185 -2.40 -5.14 8.88
CA PHE A 185 -1.97 -5.37 10.26
C PHE A 185 -2.16 -6.84 10.65
N TYR A 186 -1.47 -7.28 11.73
CA TYR A 186 -1.55 -8.67 12.20
C TYR A 186 -2.82 -8.97 13.00
N ASP A 187 -3.31 -7.99 13.75
CA ASP A 187 -4.53 -8.09 14.55
C ASP A 187 -5.49 -6.95 14.19
N SER A 188 -6.61 -6.89 14.91
CA SER A 188 -7.65 -5.87 14.72
C SER A 188 -8.02 -5.18 16.04
N ASP A 189 -7.17 -5.24 17.07
CA ASP A 189 -7.42 -4.62 18.38
C ASP A 189 -7.10 -3.12 18.34
N PHE A 190 -7.80 -2.42 17.45
CA PHE A 190 -7.65 -1.00 17.21
C PHE A 190 -8.97 -0.27 17.44
N GLU A 191 -8.85 1.02 17.73
CA GLU A 191 -9.96 1.97 17.65
C GLU A 191 -9.83 2.80 16.39
N MET A 192 -10.90 2.85 15.60
CA MET A 192 -11.04 3.82 14.52
C MET A 192 -11.40 5.17 15.14
N VAL A 193 -10.47 6.12 15.03
CA VAL A 193 -10.71 7.54 15.33
C VAL A 193 -11.01 8.26 14.01
N GLN A 194 -12.17 8.90 13.92
CA GLN A 194 -12.59 9.66 12.75
C GLN A 194 -13.08 11.05 13.14
N LEU A 195 -13.06 11.96 12.17
CA LEU A 195 -13.52 13.34 12.32
C LEU A 195 -14.80 13.52 11.52
N ASP A 196 -15.94 13.47 12.19
CA ASP A 196 -17.24 13.68 11.55
C ASP A 196 -17.80 15.05 11.93
N GLY A 197 -18.83 15.50 11.24
CA GLY A 197 -19.49 16.73 11.60
C GLY A 197 -20.55 17.11 10.61
N ALA A 198 -20.94 18.37 10.70
CA ALA A 198 -21.79 19.03 9.73
C ALA A 198 -21.27 20.44 9.48
N TRP A 199 -21.85 21.13 8.49
CA TRP A 199 -21.64 22.57 8.38
C TRP A 199 -21.89 23.26 9.72
N SER A 200 -20.96 24.13 10.13
CA SER A 200 -20.93 24.84 11.41
C SER A 200 -20.72 23.96 12.65
N ARG A 201 -20.43 22.66 12.49
CA ARG A 201 -20.12 21.67 13.53
C ARG A 201 -19.15 20.60 13.01
N GLU A 202 -18.03 21.04 12.45
CA GLU A 202 -17.06 20.16 11.76
C GLU A 202 -16.11 19.45 12.72
N ARG A 203 -15.61 18.27 12.32
CA ARG A 203 -14.47 17.55 12.94
C ARG A 203 -14.65 17.18 14.42
N HIS A 204 -15.86 16.79 14.80
CA HIS A 204 -16.12 16.08 16.03
C HIS A 204 -15.39 14.73 16.03
N VAL A 205 -14.65 14.47 17.11
CA VAL A 205 -13.90 13.23 17.27
C VAL A 205 -14.85 12.11 17.64
N ASN A 206 -14.99 11.13 16.75
CA ASN A 206 -15.70 9.89 17.01
C ASN A 206 -14.69 8.75 17.12
N LYS A 207 -14.84 7.94 18.17
CA LYS A 207 -14.01 6.77 18.44
C LYS A 207 -14.88 5.53 18.52
N ARG A 208 -14.49 4.47 17.82
CA ARG A 208 -15.17 3.17 17.86
C ARG A 208 -14.17 2.05 17.71
N LYS A 209 -14.40 0.93 18.42
CA LYS A 209 -13.61 -0.28 18.21
C LYS A 209 -13.82 -0.81 16.79
N LEU A 210 -12.77 -1.40 16.22
CA LEU A 210 -12.93 -2.15 14.99
C LEU A 210 -13.85 -3.36 15.20
N GLN A 211 -14.61 -3.70 14.17
CA GLN A 211 -15.51 -4.84 14.12
C GLN A 211 -15.21 -5.66 12.86
N ASN A 212 -15.59 -6.94 12.88
CA ASN A 212 -15.51 -7.76 11.68
C ASN A 212 -16.37 -7.16 10.56
N GLY A 213 -15.81 -7.05 9.36
CA GLY A 213 -16.44 -6.41 8.22
C GLY A 213 -15.74 -5.11 7.83
N ILE A 214 -16.46 -4.23 7.14
CA ILE A 214 -15.92 -2.98 6.60
C ILE A 214 -16.47 -1.79 7.39
N GLN A 215 -15.58 -0.95 7.91
CA GLN A 215 -15.91 0.34 8.49
C GLN A 215 -15.22 1.43 7.67
N SER A 216 -15.97 2.38 7.12
CA SER A 216 -15.42 3.39 6.22
C SER A 216 -16.06 4.76 6.36
N VAL A 217 -15.29 5.78 5.98
CA VAL A 217 -15.71 7.17 5.80
C VAL A 217 -15.19 7.65 4.44
N GLY A 218 -15.94 8.50 3.74
CA GLY A 218 -15.52 9.01 2.44
C GLY A 218 -16.53 9.97 1.81
N SER A 219 -16.09 10.82 0.88
CA SER A 219 -16.96 11.79 0.20
C SER A 219 -17.26 11.38 -1.24
N ARG A 220 -18.50 11.57 -1.67
CA ARG A 220 -18.94 11.45 -3.08
C ARG A 220 -19.40 12.79 -3.67
N ARG A 221 -19.13 13.90 -2.99
CA ARG A 221 -19.62 15.25 -3.35
C ARG A 221 -18.68 16.02 -4.28
N GLY A 222 -17.52 15.46 -4.61
CA GLY A 222 -16.47 16.16 -5.37
C GLY A 222 -15.59 17.07 -4.50
N GLU A 223 -15.83 17.13 -3.19
CA GLU A 223 -15.07 17.91 -2.22
C GLU A 223 -14.86 17.12 -0.92
N VAL A 224 -13.85 17.49 -0.13
CA VAL A 224 -13.64 16.91 1.21
C VAL A 224 -14.65 17.53 2.17
N VAL A 225 -15.60 16.74 2.65
CA VAL A 225 -16.68 17.21 3.54
C VAL A 225 -16.57 16.61 4.95
N PRO A 226 -17.09 17.32 5.96
CA PRO A 226 -17.18 16.82 7.34
C PRO A 226 -18.18 15.65 7.51
N HIS A 227 -18.99 15.35 6.50
CA HIS A 227 -19.93 14.24 6.51
C HIS A 227 -19.32 13.02 5.83
N THR A 228 -19.47 11.82 6.40
CA THR A 228 -20.07 10.63 5.75
C THR A 228 -19.57 9.36 6.45
N ILE A 229 -20.48 8.69 7.17
CA ILE A 229 -20.34 7.27 7.48
C ILE A 229 -21.00 6.52 6.32
N HIS A 230 -20.25 5.68 5.62
CA HIS A 230 -20.84 4.69 4.73
C HIS A 230 -21.11 3.43 5.54
N LEU A 231 -22.37 3.20 5.91
CA LEU A 231 -22.86 1.90 6.37
C LEU A 231 -23.28 1.13 5.13
N SER A 232 -22.42 0.22 4.65
CA SER A 232 -22.85 -0.84 3.74
C SER A 232 -23.54 -1.93 4.59
N HIS A 233 -24.84 -2.12 4.37
CA HIS A 233 -25.56 -3.33 4.79
C HIS A 233 -25.37 -4.43 3.76
#